data_AF-A0A3R6RTK5-F1
#
_entry.id   AF-A0A3R6RTK5-F1
#
_cell.length_a   1.000
_cell.length_b   1.000
_cell.length_c   1.000
_cell.angle_alpha   90.00
_cell.angle_beta   90.00
_cell.angle_gamma   90.00
#
_symmetry.space_group_name_H-M   'P 1'
#
loop_
_entity.id
_entity.type
_entity.pdbx_description
1 polymer ?
#
loop_
_entity_poly.entity_id
_entity_poly.type
_entity_poly.pdbx_seq_one_letter_code
_entity_poly.pdbx_strand_id
1 'polypeptide(L)'
;MNASTIGSTFEISLRILLMLNCLSPLQLDEQQIGMIDFIAVYAADFGLLDENLHGYSNYRFSEFPARKQPIQVALRDMILDEYVHLTSNSKGYEYAITAAGKNVCNQLHNSYSEEYCLAVKTTVSAFNHADTTAMLNAINNLTVKSLKEVTHE
;
A
#
# COMPACT_ATOMS: atom_id res chain seq x y z
N MET A 1 -3.15 20.68 17.68
CA MET A 1 -3.74 19.32 17.68
C MET A 1 -2.78 18.44 16.90
N ASN A 2 -2.06 17.54 17.57
CA ASN A 2 -1.22 16.55 16.89
C ASN A 2 -2.15 15.47 16.33
N ALA A 3 -2.73 15.72 15.15
CA ALA A 3 -3.30 14.64 14.37
C ALA A 3 -2.14 13.71 13.99
N SER A 4 -2.18 12.45 14.42
CA SER A 4 -1.23 11.46 13.92
C SER A 4 -1.32 11.46 12.39
N THR A 5 -0.21 11.76 11.73
CA THR A 5 -0.13 11.77 10.26
C THR A 5 -0.23 10.37 9.65
N ILE A 6 -0.01 9.35 10.48
CA ILE A 6 -0.11 7.92 10.15
C ILE A 6 -1.58 7.54 9.90
N GLY A 7 -1.85 6.93 8.75
CA GLY A 7 -3.17 6.53 8.27
C GLY A 7 -3.94 7.64 7.54
N SER A 8 -3.39 8.85 7.41
CA SER A 8 -4.05 9.96 6.71
C SER A 8 -4.01 9.79 5.19
N THR A 9 -4.95 10.43 4.47
CA THR A 9 -4.93 10.48 2.99
C THR A 9 -3.60 11.04 2.46
N PHE A 10 -3.01 12.01 3.16
CA PHE A 10 -1.70 12.57 2.79
C PHE A 10 -0.59 11.50 2.86
N GLU A 11 -0.51 10.77 3.97
CA GLU A 11 0.49 9.71 4.13
C GLU A 11 0.26 8.55 3.16
N ILE A 12 -1.00 8.18 2.91
CA ILE A 12 -1.36 7.20 1.86
C ILE A 12 -0.91 7.68 0.47
N SER A 13 -1.09 8.97 0.14
CA SER A 13 -0.65 9.52 -1.14
C SER A 13 0.86 9.38 -1.34
N LEU A 14 1.66 9.71 -0.31
CA LEU A 14 3.11 9.57 -0.36
C LEU A 14 3.54 8.10 -0.53
N ARG A 15 2.89 7.18 0.19
CA ARG A 15 3.19 5.74 0.07
C ARG A 15 2.82 5.18 -1.30
N ILE A 16 1.66 5.53 -1.86
CA ILE A 16 1.29 5.13 -3.23
C ILE A 16 2.31 5.65 -4.23
N LEU A 17 2.73 6.91 -4.11
CA LEU A 17 3.72 7.49 -5.02
C LEU A 17 5.07 6.77 -4.93
N LEU A 18 5.55 6.49 -3.71
CA LEU A 18 6.75 5.69 -3.48
C LEU A 18 6.61 4.26 -4.04
N MET A 19 5.46 3.61 -3.83
CA MET A 19 5.17 2.27 -4.36
C MET A 19 5.28 2.24 -5.88
N LEU A 20 4.60 3.15 -6.57
CA LEU A 20 4.63 3.23 -8.04
C LEU A 20 6.04 3.56 -8.57
N ASN A 21 6.83 4.33 -7.82
CA ASN A 21 8.24 4.57 -8.14
C ASN A 21 9.08 3.30 -7.99
N CYS A 22 8.95 2.60 -6.87
CA CYS A 22 9.69 1.38 -6.54
C CYS A 22 9.42 0.22 -7.49
N LEU A 23 8.21 0.17 -8.06
CA LEU A 23 7.75 -0.86 -8.97
C LEU A 23 7.80 -0.45 -10.44
N SER A 24 8.16 0.80 -10.76
CA SER A 24 8.25 1.30 -12.14
C SER A 24 9.12 0.37 -13.00
N PRO A 25 8.66 -0.06 -14.19
CA PRO A 25 7.53 0.44 -14.97
C PRO A 25 6.20 -0.34 -14.80
N LEU A 26 6.04 -1.14 -13.74
CA LEU A 26 4.79 -1.86 -13.47
C LEU A 26 3.62 -0.87 -13.31
N GLN A 27 2.47 -1.22 -13.90
CA GLN A 27 1.21 -0.51 -13.69
C GLN A 27 0.34 -1.36 -12.78
N LEU A 28 -0.39 -0.70 -11.88
CA LEU A 28 -1.22 -1.37 -10.88
C LEU A 28 -2.63 -0.82 -10.93
N ASP A 29 -3.63 -1.66 -10.67
CA ASP A 29 -4.99 -1.19 -10.40
C ASP A 29 -5.16 -0.72 -8.94
N GLU A 30 -6.29 -0.06 -8.65
CA GLU A 30 -6.61 0.45 -7.31
C GLU A 30 -6.60 -0.64 -6.23
N GLN A 31 -7.06 -1.85 -6.58
CA GLN A 31 -7.16 -2.97 -5.64
C GLN A 31 -5.78 -3.52 -5.30
N GLN A 32 -4.92 -3.69 -6.31
CA GLN A 32 -3.52 -4.08 -6.13
C GLN A 32 -2.78 -3.05 -5.28
N ILE A 33 -2.95 -1.75 -5.54
CA ILE A 33 -2.35 -0.68 -4.73
C ILE A 33 -2.76 -0.82 -3.26
N GLY A 34 -4.05 -0.98 -2.98
CA GLY A 34 -4.52 -1.12 -1.59
C GLY A 34 -4.01 -2.38 -0.90
N MET A 35 -3.92 -3.51 -1.61
CA MET A 35 -3.42 -4.77 -1.06
C MET A 35 -1.92 -4.73 -0.81
N ILE A 36 -1.14 -4.25 -1.77
CA ILE A 36 0.31 -4.12 -1.64
C ILE A 36 0.63 -3.15 -0.50
N ASP A 37 -0.05 -2.01 -0.43
CA ASP A 37 0.18 -1.02 0.63
C ASP A 37 -0.08 -1.61 2.02
N PHE A 38 -1.21 -2.29 2.18
CA PHE A 38 -1.59 -2.91 3.45
C PHE A 38 -0.64 -4.01 3.87
N ILE A 39 -0.28 -4.90 2.95
CA ILE A 39 0.67 -5.99 3.24
C ILE A 39 2.05 -5.43 3.54
N ALA A 40 2.52 -4.43 2.79
CA ALA A 40 3.84 -3.83 2.98
C ALA A 40 3.98 -3.16 4.35
N VAL A 41 2.98 -2.41 4.82
CA VAL A 41 3.06 -1.77 6.15
C VAL A 41 2.97 -2.77 7.32
N TYR A 42 2.42 -3.96 7.05
CA TYR A 42 2.28 -5.07 8.02
C TYR A 42 3.08 -6.32 7.60
N ALA A 43 4.21 -6.15 6.92
CA ALA A 43 4.93 -7.25 6.28
C ALA A 43 5.33 -8.39 7.22
N ALA A 44 5.63 -8.11 8.49
CA ALA A 44 5.96 -9.14 9.48
C ALA A 44 4.76 -10.02 9.86
N ASP A 45 3.55 -9.45 9.89
CA ASP A 45 2.33 -10.23 10.13
C ASP A 45 2.05 -11.24 8.99
N PHE A 46 2.54 -10.94 7.78
CA PHE A 46 2.50 -11.84 6.63
C PHE A 46 3.74 -12.75 6.54
N GLY A 47 4.67 -12.67 7.51
CA GLY A 47 5.91 -13.46 7.53
C GLY A 47 6.90 -13.08 6.44
N LEU A 48 6.86 -11.84 5.94
CA LEU A 48 7.69 -11.36 4.84
C LEU A 48 8.94 -10.60 5.30
N LEU A 49 8.86 -9.92 6.44
CA LEU A 49 9.96 -9.16 7.06
C LEU A 49 9.96 -9.38 8.57
N ASP A 50 11.02 -8.92 9.24
CA ASP A 50 11.15 -9.10 10.70
C ASP A 50 10.27 -8.13 11.51
N GLU A 51 10.00 -6.93 10.96
CA GLU A 51 9.23 -5.88 11.64
C GLU A 51 8.16 -5.27 10.72
N ASN A 52 7.05 -4.82 11.33
CA ASN A 52 6.02 -4.02 10.67
C ASN A 52 6.43 -2.54 10.67
N LEU A 53 6.18 -1.84 9.55
CA LEU A 53 6.37 -0.38 9.48
C LEU A 53 5.32 0.37 10.30
N HIS A 54 4.12 -0.21 10.40
CA HIS A 54 3.05 0.28 11.27
C HIS A 54 2.98 -0.56 12.56
N GLY A 55 2.46 0.01 13.64
CA GLY A 55 2.43 -0.64 14.94
C GLY A 55 1.50 -1.87 15.03
N TYR A 56 1.71 -2.71 16.04
CA TYR A 56 0.99 -3.97 16.25
C TYR A 56 -0.39 -3.82 16.92
N SER A 57 -1.14 -2.76 16.58
CA SER A 57 -2.47 -2.52 17.16
C SER A 57 -3.45 -3.66 16.87
N ASN A 58 -4.33 -4.01 17.81
CA ASN A 58 -5.39 -5.00 17.60
C ASN A 58 -6.41 -4.57 16.53
N TYR A 59 -6.48 -3.27 16.23
CA TYR A 59 -7.38 -2.70 15.22
C TYR A 59 -6.80 -2.69 13.81
N ARG A 60 -5.53 -3.05 13.60
CA ARG A 60 -4.88 -2.93 12.29
C ARG A 60 -5.60 -3.69 11.16
N PHE A 61 -6.34 -4.74 11.49
CA PHE A 61 -7.12 -5.52 10.52
C PHE A 61 -8.36 -4.79 10.00
N SER A 62 -8.87 -3.79 10.72
CA SER A 62 -9.94 -2.92 10.22
C SER A 62 -9.42 -1.84 9.27
N GLU A 63 -8.10 -1.66 9.16
CA GLU A 63 -7.53 -0.63 8.30
C GLU A 63 -7.64 -0.96 6.82
N PHE A 64 -7.56 -2.24 6.43
CA PHE A 64 -7.68 -2.62 5.02
C PHE A 64 -9.00 -2.14 4.38
N PRO A 65 -10.19 -2.46 4.93
CA PRO A 65 -11.43 -1.93 4.38
C PRO A 65 -11.54 -0.41 4.53
N ALA A 66 -10.95 0.19 5.58
CA ALA A 66 -10.98 1.63 5.79
C ALA A 66 -10.13 2.44 4.80
N ARG A 67 -9.12 1.81 4.16
CA ARG A 67 -8.20 2.47 3.22
C ARG A 67 -8.79 2.71 1.82
N LYS A 68 -9.91 2.07 1.47
CA LYS A 68 -10.51 2.18 0.14
C LYS A 68 -10.77 3.63 -0.29
N GLN A 69 -11.51 4.39 0.52
CA GLN A 69 -11.85 5.77 0.18
C GLN A 69 -10.61 6.70 0.17
N PRO A 70 -9.69 6.66 1.16
CA PRO A 70 -8.45 7.43 1.10
C PRO A 70 -7.59 7.16 -0.14
N ILE A 71 -7.47 5.89 -0.58
CA ILE A 71 -6.71 5.53 -1.79
C ILE A 71 -7.34 6.17 -3.03
N GLN A 72 -8.67 6.11 -3.16
CA GLN A 72 -9.39 6.74 -4.28
C GLN A 72 -9.16 8.25 -4.34
N VAL A 73 -9.22 8.92 -3.19
CA VAL A 73 -8.95 10.37 -3.10
C VAL A 73 -7.50 10.66 -3.46
N ALA A 74 -6.54 9.92 -2.90
CA ALA A 74 -5.12 10.08 -3.20
C ALA A 74 -4.79 9.92 -4.69
N LEU A 75 -5.32 8.88 -5.33
CA LEU A 75 -5.10 8.63 -6.76
C LEU A 75 -5.69 9.75 -7.61
N ARG A 76 -6.91 10.21 -7.29
CA ARG A 76 -7.54 11.33 -8.00
C ARG A 76 -6.69 12.59 -7.89
N ASP A 77 -6.25 12.95 -6.70
CA ASP A 77 -5.48 14.17 -6.47
C ASP A 77 -4.12 14.09 -7.18
N MET A 78 -3.42 12.95 -7.12
CA MET A 78 -2.15 12.75 -7.83
C MET A 78 -2.27 12.74 -9.36
N ILE A 79 -3.45 12.40 -9.91
CA ILE A 79 -3.72 12.55 -11.34
C ILE A 79 -3.87 14.02 -11.70
N LEU A 80 -4.61 14.79 -10.89
CA LEU A 80 -4.80 16.23 -11.11
C LEU A 80 -3.48 17.00 -11.00
N ASP A 81 -2.58 16.55 -10.12
CA ASP A 81 -1.24 17.11 -9.94
C ASP A 81 -0.20 16.55 -10.95
N GLU A 82 -0.61 15.71 -11.90
CA GLU A 82 0.26 15.08 -12.91
C GLU A 82 1.39 14.19 -12.36
N TYR A 83 1.32 13.76 -11.10
CA TYR A 83 2.30 12.84 -10.49
C TYR A 83 2.08 11.38 -10.89
N VAL A 84 0.83 11.02 -11.20
CA VAL A 84 0.41 9.69 -11.62
C VAL A 84 -0.40 9.78 -12.92
N HIS A 85 -0.10 8.89 -13.85
CA HIS A 85 -0.86 8.73 -15.09
C HIS A 85 -1.86 7.57 -14.96
N LEU A 86 -3.06 7.78 -15.50
CA LEU A 86 -4.13 6.79 -15.57
C LEU A 86 -4.25 6.22 -16.98
N THR A 87 -4.12 4.90 -17.12
CA THR A 87 -4.39 4.19 -18.38
C THR A 87 -5.70 3.42 -18.25
N SER A 88 -6.60 3.57 -19.22
CA SER A 88 -7.81 2.74 -19.30
C SER A 88 -7.54 1.51 -20.18
N ASN A 89 -7.97 0.35 -19.70
CA ASN A 89 -7.91 -0.91 -20.45
C ASN A 89 -9.25 -1.67 -20.33
N SER A 90 -9.34 -2.86 -20.95
CA SER A 90 -10.57 -3.67 -20.95
C SER A 90 -10.97 -4.23 -19.58
N LYS A 91 -10.06 -4.21 -18.59
CA LYS A 91 -10.28 -4.67 -17.21
C LYS A 91 -10.51 -3.54 -16.22
N GLY A 92 -10.34 -2.28 -16.63
CA GLY A 92 -10.54 -1.10 -15.79
C GLY A 92 -9.45 -0.05 -15.98
N TYR A 93 -8.87 0.36 -14.86
CA TYR A 93 -7.93 1.47 -14.77
C TYR A 93 -6.63 1.03 -14.11
N GLU A 94 -5.51 1.39 -14.71
CA GLU A 94 -4.17 1.15 -14.20
C GLU A 94 -3.43 2.47 -14.01
N TYR A 95 -2.61 2.52 -12.97
CA TYR A 95 -1.90 3.70 -12.52
C TYR A 95 -0.39 3.49 -12.64
N ALA A 96 0.31 4.50 -13.15
CA ALA A 96 1.76 4.51 -13.28
C ALA A 96 2.33 5.87 -12.89
N ILE A 97 3.53 5.88 -12.28
CA ILE A 97 4.19 7.14 -11.91
C ILE A 97 4.69 7.91 -13.14
N THR A 98 4.54 9.23 -13.14
CA THR A 98 5.09 10.12 -14.17
C THR A 98 6.52 10.56 -13.85
N ALA A 99 7.20 11.25 -14.78
CA ALA A 99 8.49 11.88 -14.49
C ALA A 99 8.39 12.93 -13.36
N ALA A 100 7.29 13.69 -13.29
CA ALA A 100 7.05 14.65 -12.22
C ALA A 100 6.89 13.93 -10.86
N GLY A 101 6.14 12.83 -10.82
CA GLY A 101 6.01 12.01 -9.62
C GLY A 101 7.35 11.44 -9.14
N LYS A 102 8.20 10.97 -10.06
CA LYS A 102 9.56 10.51 -9.72
C LYS A 102 10.42 11.60 -9.07
N ASN A 103 10.29 12.84 -9.52
CA ASN A 103 11.00 13.97 -8.92
C ASN A 103 10.55 14.24 -7.49
N VAL A 104 9.26 14.08 -7.18
CA VAL A 104 8.75 14.17 -5.80
C VAL A 104 9.35 13.05 -4.94
N CYS A 105 9.39 11.81 -5.42
CA CYS A 105 9.99 10.69 -4.67
C CYS A 105 11.46 10.93 -4.31
N ASN A 106 12.24 11.57 -5.19
CA ASN A 106 13.64 11.90 -4.90
C ASN A 106 13.81 12.84 -3.69
N GLN A 107 12.77 13.61 -3.35
CA GLN A 107 12.75 14.50 -2.18
C GLN A 107 12.30 13.78 -0.89
N LEU A 108 11.69 12.61 -1.00
CA LEU A 108 11.19 11.81 0.12
C LEU A 108 12.22 10.81 0.66
N HIS A 109 13.45 10.83 0.13
CA HIS A 109 14.48 9.83 0.42
C HIS A 109 14.97 9.90 1.87
N ASN A 110 14.53 8.92 2.66
CA ASN A 110 14.92 8.68 4.05
C ASN A 110 14.80 7.17 4.37
N SER A 111 15.21 6.77 5.58
CA SER A 111 15.17 5.35 6.00
C SER A 111 13.78 4.73 5.86
N TYR A 112 12.72 5.44 6.25
CA TYR A 112 11.35 4.95 6.12
C TYR A 112 10.97 4.69 4.64
N SER A 113 11.36 5.58 3.73
CA SER A 113 11.10 5.39 2.29
C SER A 113 11.85 4.18 1.72
N GLU A 114 13.06 3.89 2.21
CA GLU A 114 13.86 2.73 1.81
C GLU A 114 13.25 1.44 2.32
N GLU A 115 12.87 1.39 3.60
CA GLU A 115 12.22 0.24 4.23
C GLU A 115 10.85 -0.04 3.61
N TYR A 116 10.06 1.00 3.34
CA TYR A 116 8.79 0.85 2.63
C TYR A 116 8.99 0.31 1.21
N CYS A 117 9.98 0.82 0.47
CA CYS A 117 10.31 0.32 -0.86
C CYS A 117 10.71 -1.16 -0.85
N LEU A 118 11.50 -1.56 0.15
CA LEU A 118 11.87 -2.95 0.38
C LEU A 118 10.63 -3.81 0.65
N ALA A 119 9.76 -3.39 1.58
CA ALA A 119 8.53 -4.11 1.93
C ALA A 119 7.58 -4.27 0.73
N VAL A 120 7.42 -3.22 -0.09
CA VAL A 120 6.65 -3.27 -1.34
C VAL A 120 7.22 -4.30 -2.32
N LYS A 121 8.54 -4.25 -2.57
CA LYS A 121 9.18 -5.20 -3.49
C LYS A 121 9.07 -6.64 -3.00
N THR A 122 9.33 -6.87 -1.71
CA THR A 122 9.18 -8.19 -1.08
C THR A 122 7.74 -8.71 -1.21
N THR A 123 6.74 -7.85 -0.97
CA THR A 123 5.33 -8.19 -1.13
C THR A 123 5.00 -8.63 -2.55
N VAL A 124 5.35 -7.83 -3.55
CA VAL A 124 5.06 -8.13 -4.96
C VAL A 124 5.75 -9.43 -5.40
N SER A 125 6.99 -9.68 -4.95
CA SER A 125 7.70 -10.93 -5.22
C SER A 125 7.06 -12.14 -4.54
N ALA A 126 6.59 -12.00 -3.30
CA ALA A 126 5.95 -13.09 -2.56
C ALA A 126 4.59 -13.52 -3.15
N PHE A 127 3.88 -12.59 -3.79
CA PHE A 127 2.55 -12.81 -4.35
C PHE A 127 2.54 -12.89 -5.88
N ASN A 128 3.54 -13.52 -6.50
CA ASN A 128 3.60 -13.79 -7.94
C ASN A 128 3.32 -12.55 -8.82
N HIS A 129 3.95 -11.41 -8.52
CA HIS A 129 3.74 -10.13 -9.22
C HIS A 129 2.34 -9.54 -8.98
N ALA A 130 1.94 -9.43 -7.71
CA ALA A 130 0.69 -8.81 -7.26
C ALA A 130 -0.58 -9.55 -7.73
N ASP A 131 -0.62 -10.88 -7.56
CA ASP A 131 -1.84 -11.67 -7.72
C ASP A 131 -2.89 -11.28 -6.66
N THR A 132 -3.94 -10.60 -7.11
CA THR A 132 -5.02 -10.08 -6.27
C THR A 132 -5.75 -11.16 -5.48
N THR A 133 -5.90 -12.37 -6.03
CA THR A 133 -6.60 -13.46 -5.35
C THR A 133 -5.76 -14.01 -4.21
N ALA A 134 -4.46 -14.21 -4.43
CA ALA A 134 -3.52 -14.66 -3.42
C ALA A 134 -3.39 -13.63 -2.28
N MET A 135 -3.24 -12.34 -2.61
CA MET A 135 -3.18 -11.26 -1.61
C MET A 135 -4.46 -11.15 -0.81
N LEU A 136 -5.63 -11.18 -1.46
CA LEU A 136 -6.92 -11.12 -0.76
C LEU A 136 -7.11 -12.30 0.20
N ASN A 137 -6.72 -13.51 -0.22
CA ASN A 137 -6.77 -14.69 0.64
C ASN A 137 -5.86 -14.54 1.86
N ALA A 138 -4.64 -14.02 1.67
CA ALA A 138 -3.72 -13.78 2.79
C ALA A 138 -4.29 -12.75 3.78
N ILE A 139 -4.82 -11.63 3.28
CA ILE A 139 -5.44 -10.58 4.11
C ILE A 139 -6.63 -11.14 4.90
N ASN A 140 -7.50 -11.91 4.24
CA ASN A 140 -8.67 -12.52 4.89
C ASN A 140 -8.26 -13.55 5.95
N ASN A 141 -7.28 -14.41 5.66
CA ASN A 141 -6.79 -15.40 6.61
C ASN A 141 -6.22 -14.75 7.88
N LEU A 142 -5.43 -13.68 7.71
CA LEU A 142 -4.88 -12.93 8.82
C LEU A 142 -5.99 -12.26 9.65
N THR A 143 -6.98 -11.66 8.98
CA THR A 143 -8.14 -11.01 9.63
C THR A 143 -9.00 -12.02 10.40
N VAL A 144 -9.23 -13.22 9.86
CA VAL A 144 -10.00 -14.27 10.57
C VAL A 144 -9.21 -14.84 11.74
N LYS A 145 -7.89 -15.00 11.61
CA LYS A 145 -7.03 -15.48 12.68
C LYS A 145 -7.07 -14.54 13.89
N SER A 146 -6.93 -13.24 13.66
CA SER A 146 -6.95 -12.26 14.76
C SER A 146 -8.29 -12.20 15.49
N LEU A 147 -9.41 -12.37 14.78
CA LEU A 147 -10.74 -12.44 15.41
C LEU A 147 -10.90 -13.64 16.36
N LYS A 148 -10.20 -14.76 16.08
CA LYS A 148 -10.24 -15.97 16.94
C LYS A 148 -9.35 -15.83 18.17
N GLU A 149 -8.22 -15.12 18.05
CA GLU A 149 -7.30 -14.89 19.18
C GLU A 149 -7.93 -13.97 20.22
N VAL A 150 -8.72 -12.97 19.81
CA VAL A 150 -9.45 -12.06 20.71
C VAL A 150 -10.55 -12.78 21.52
N THR A 151 -11.11 -13.88 21.02
CA THR A 151 -12.15 -14.65 21.74
C THR A 151 -11.62 -15.58 22.83
N HIS A 152 -10.30 -15.69 23.00
CA HIS A 152 -9.66 -16.57 23.98
C HIS A 152 -8.95 -15.81 25.12
N GLU A 153 -9.15 -14.49 25.22
CA GLU A 153 -8.84 -13.66 26.40
C GLU A 153 -10.12 -13.35 27.19
#